data_AF-A0A6I6J9C7-F1
#
_entry.id   AF-A0A6I6J9C7-F1
#
_cell.length_a   1.000
_cell.length_b   1.000
_cell.length_c   1.000
_cell.angle_alpha   90.00
_cell.angle_beta   90.00
_cell.angle_gamma   90.00
#
_symmetry.space_group_name_H-M   'P 1'
#
loop_
_entity.id
_entity.type
_entity.pdbx_description
1 polymer ?
#
loop_
_entity_poly.entity_id
_entity_poly.type
_entity_poly.pdbx_seq_one_letter_code
_entity_poly.pdbx_strand_id
1 'polypeptide(L)' 'MEVGWYLRLGKTDRIEALVSTKGEAQVQHQKHIFPDWEFAFEERGDHVLAVMTRKKPLFDKED' A
#
# COMPACT_ATOMS: atom_id res chain seq x y z
N MET A 1 8.21 8.65 -7.94
CA MET A 1 6.90 9.00 -7.35
C MET A 1 6.69 8.09 -6.15
N GLU A 2 6.60 8.64 -4.95
CA GLU A 2 6.55 7.85 -3.70
C GLU A 2 5.12 7.40 -3.37
N VAL A 3 4.94 6.10 -3.10
CA VAL A 3 3.64 5.48 -2.76
C VAL A 3 2.95 6.12 -1.54
N GLY A 4 3.71 6.77 -0.67
CA GLY A 4 3.20 7.46 0.53
C GLY A 4 2.18 8.56 0.26
N TRP A 5 2.25 9.24 -0.90
CA TRP A 5 1.26 10.25 -1.28
C TRP A 5 -0.13 9.63 -1.51
N TYR A 6 -0.19 8.43 -2.06
CA TYR A 6 -1.45 7.71 -2.26
C TYR A 6 -2.04 7.21 -0.94
N LEU A 7 -1.20 6.77 0.00
CA LEU A 7 -1.65 6.37 1.35
C LEU A 7 -2.23 7.56 2.13
N ARG A 8 -1.68 8.76 1.93
CA ARG A 8 -2.11 9.97 2.63
C ARG A 8 -3.32 10.66 1.99
N LEU A 9 -3.33 10.80 0.66
CA LEU A 9 -4.30 11.62 -0.07
C LEU A 9 -5.28 10.80 -0.91
N GLY A 10 -5.02 9.51 -1.09
CA GLY A 10 -5.90 8.62 -1.84
C GLY A 10 -7.26 8.51 -1.17
N LYS A 11 -8.30 8.91 -1.90
CA LYS A 11 -9.71 8.59 -1.61
C LYS A 11 -10.01 7.15 -2.04
N THR A 12 -9.19 6.20 -1.60
CA THR A 12 -9.37 4.77 -1.81
C THR A 12 -8.96 4.03 -0.55
N ASP A 13 -9.60 2.89 -0.35
CA ASP A 13 -9.32 1.99 0.76
C ASP A 13 -8.30 0.92 0.40
N ARG A 14 -8.02 0.75 -0.90
CA ARG A 14 -7.04 -0.21 -1.41
C ARG A 14 -6.16 0.43 -2.48
N ILE A 15 -4.85 0.21 -2.35
CA ILE A 15 -3.83 0.61 -3.32
C ILE A 15 -3.00 -0.61 -3.64
N GLU A 16 -2.75 -0.83 -4.93
CA GLU A 16 -1.91 -1.91 -5.42
C GLU A 16 -0.76 -1.30 -6.20
N ALA A 17 0.46 -1.59 -5.78
CA ALA A 17 1.67 -1.06 -6.40
C ALA A 17 2.60 -2.21 -6.77
N LEU A 18 2.88 -2.35 -8.06
CA LEU A 18 3.93 -3.25 -8.53
C LEU A 18 5.26 -2.53 -8.40
N VAL A 19 6.13 -3.03 -7.52
CA VAL A 19 7.46 -2.47 -7.26
C VAL A 19 8.53 -3.47 -7.65
N SER A 20 9.69 -2.98 -8.08
CA SER A 20 10.84 -3.87 -8.23
C SER A 20 11.29 -4.37 -6.87
N THR A 21 11.92 -5.55 -6.83
CA THR A 21 12.52 -6.11 -5.60
C THR A 21 13.48 -5.14 -4.90
N LYS A 22 14.20 -4.30 -5.64
CA LYS A 22 15.06 -3.24 -5.09
C LYS A 22 14.28 -2.12 -4.38
N GLY A 23 13.04 -1.88 -4.78
CA GLY A 23 12.14 -0.88 -4.20
C GLY A 23 11.32 -1.41 -3.01
N GLU A 24 11.32 -2.71 -2.76
CA GLU A 24 10.54 -3.35 -1.71
C GLU A 24 10.83 -2.74 -0.32
N ALA A 25 12.11 -2.59 0.03
CA ALA A 25 12.53 -2.04 1.31
C ALA A 25 11.96 -0.64 1.58
N GLN A 26 11.80 0.17 0.53
CA GLN A 26 11.19 1.51 0.65
C GLN A 26 9.69 1.42 0.96
N VAL A 27 8.97 0.46 0.36
CA VAL A 27 7.55 0.25 0.64
C VAL A 27 7.34 -0.36 2.02
N GLN A 28 8.20 -1.30 2.42
CA GLN A 28 8.17 -1.83 3.79
C GLN A 28 8.38 -0.75 4.84
N HIS A 29 9.24 0.25 4.58
CA HIS A 29 9.42 1.38 5.50
C HIS A 29 8.12 2.19 5.71
N GLN A 30 7.26 2.29 4.69
CA GLN A 30 5.96 2.98 4.79
C GLN A 30 5.02 2.30 5.79
N LYS A 31 5.17 0.99 6.05
CA LYS A 31 4.40 0.26 7.08
C LYS A 31 4.57 0.87 8.47
N HIS A 32 5.76 1.39 8.78
CA HIS A 32 6.02 2.05 10.05
C HIS A 32 5.46 3.47 10.11
N ILE A 33 5.33 4.13 8.96
CA ILE A 33 4.80 5.50 8.86
C ILE A 33 3.27 5.51 8.89
N PHE A 34 2.62 4.48 8.33
CA PHE A 34 1.17 4.40 8.16
C PHE A 34 0.57 3.19 8.91
N PRO A 35 0.44 3.25 10.25
CA PRO A 35 -0.07 2.14 11.06
C PRO A 35 -1.56 1.83 10.82
N ASP A 36 -2.32 2.80 10.29
CA ASP A 36 -3.73 2.66 9.90
C ASP A 36 -3.93 1.86 8.61
N TRP A 37 -2.85 1.47 7.95
CA TRP A 37 -2.86 0.66 6.75
C TRP A 37 -2.27 -0.73 7.05
N GLU A 38 -2.85 -1.73 6.43
CA GLU A 38 -2.33 -3.08 6.35
C GLU A 38 -1.56 -3.24 5.03
N PHE A 39 -0.39 -3.86 5.09
CA PHE A 39 0.49 -4.06 3.96
C PHE A 39 0.70 -5.55 3.76
N ALA A 40 0.34 -6.05 2.58
CA ALA A 40 0.67 -7.38 2.12
C ALA A 40 1.63 -7.27 0.92
N PHE A 41 2.59 -8.18 0.85
CA PHE A 41 3.57 -8.23 -0.23
C PHE A 41 3.48 -9.60 -0.87
N GLU A 42 3.37 -9.62 -2.19
CA GLU A 42 3.30 -10.85 -2.96
C GLU A 42 4.41 -10.83 -4.02
N GLU A 43 5.30 -11.81 -3.95
CA GLU A 43 6.39 -11.94 -4.91
C GLU A 43 5.83 -12.38 -6.28
N ARG A 44 6.18 -11.62 -7.32
CA ARG A 44 5.77 -11.83 -8.72
C ARG A 44 7.01 -11.77 -9.62
N GLY A 45 7.83 -12.82 -9.56
CA GLY A 45 9.06 -12.93 -10.35
C GLY A 45 10.07 -11.86 -9.95
N ASP A 46 10.45 -10.98 -10.88
CA ASP A 46 11.39 -9.87 -10.64
C ASP A 46 10.77 -8.66 -9.90
N HIS A 47 9.49 -8.74 -9.59
CA HIS A 47 8.74 -7.68 -8.94
C HIS A 47 8.04 -8.18 -7.68
N VAL A 48 7.67 -7.25 -6.81
CA VAL A 48 6.82 -7.47 -5.65
C VAL A 48 5.57 -6.65 -5.83
N LEU A 49 4.41 -7.29 -5.73
CA LEU A 49 3.14 -6.61 -5.64
C LEU A 49 2.90 -6.23 -4.18
N ALA A 50 2.95 -4.93 -3.88
CA ALA A 50 2.54 -4.40 -2.60
C ALA A 50 1.05 -4.07 -2.64
N VAL A 51 0.27 -4.72 -1.79
CA VAL A 51 -1.15 -4.44 -1.57
C VAL A 51 -1.30 -3.73 -0.24
N MET A 52 -1.78 -2.49 -0.29
CA MET A 52 -2.00 -1.64 0.87
C MET A 52 -3.49 -1.43 1.05
N THR A 53 -4.03 -1.81 2.22
CA THR A 53 -5.45 -1.70 2.54
C THR A 53 -5.65 -0.89 3.81
N ARG A 54 -6.55 0.10 3.82
CA ARG A 54 -6.91 0.82 5.05
C ARG A 54 -7.57 -0.13 6.03
N LYS A 55 -7.13 -0.13 7.29
CA LYS A 55 -7.77 -0.90 8.36
C LYS A 55 -9.17 -0.38 8.68
N LYS A 56 -9.35 0.95 8.56
CA LYS A 56 -10.65 1.60 8.68
C LYS A 56 -11.01 2.18 7.31
N PRO A 57 -11.99 1.61 6.59
CA PRO A 57 -12.41 2.14 5.31
C PRO A 57 -12.95 3.57 5.50
N LEU A 58 -12.58 4.46 4.58
CA LEU A 58 -13.16 5.80 4.46
C LEU A 58 -14.48 5.75 3.70
N PHE A 59 -14.65 4.77 2.82
CA PHE A 59 -15.90 4.49 2.14
C PHE A 59 -16.45 3.18 2.70
N ASP A 60 -17.14 3.27 3.83
CA ASP A 60 -18.15 2.26 4.16
C ASP A 60 -19.16 2.34 3.02
N LYS A 61 -19.22 1.31 2.18
CA LYS A 61 -20.34 1.14 1.26
C LYS A 61 -21.56 0.82 2.11
N GLU A 62 -22.15 1.83 2.73
CA GLU A 62 -23.58 1.85 2.98
C GLU A 62 -24.23 2.15 1.63
N ASP A 63 -24.64 1.08 0.94
CA ASP A 63 -25.77 1.10 0.01
C ASP A 63 -27.03 0.76 0.82
#